data_AF-A0A3B0T838-F1
#
_entry.id   AF-A0A3B0T838-F1
#
_cell.length_a   1.000
_cell.length_b   1.000
_cell.length_c   1.000
_cell.angle_alpha   90.00
_cell.angle_beta   90.00
_cell.angle_gamma   90.00
#
_symmetry.space_group_name_H-M   'P 1'
#
loop_
_entity.id
_entity.type
_entity.pdbx_description
1 polymer ?
#
loop_
_entity_poly.entity_id
_entity_poly.type
_entity_poly.pdbx_seq_one_letter_code
_entity_poly.pdbx_strand_id
1 'polypeptide(L)'
;MLSNADTTVTIMLRIAIFVPLGLLWFAVIIDLFRRHDLSTFHKALWATLVILTAHVGVVLYFVFRPVPQPPGKDLAISADRSSTIVTRLERLRDDHRAGKIPDDEYLASKRELLGVS
;
A
#
# COMPACT_ATOMS: atom_id res chain seq x y z
N MET A 1 -17.55 6.29 12.78
CA MET A 1 -18.91 6.19 12.19
C MET A 1 -18.89 6.95 10.88
N LEU A 2 -18.92 6.29 9.72
CA LEU A 2 -19.09 6.98 8.44
C LEU A 2 -20.51 7.56 8.39
N SER A 3 -20.65 8.81 7.96
CA SER A 3 -21.97 9.43 7.80
C SER A 3 -22.74 8.71 6.70
N ASN A 4 -24.05 8.52 6.85
CA ASN A 4 -24.91 7.99 5.77
C ASN A 4 -24.75 8.81 4.47
N ALA A 5 -24.39 10.09 4.59
CA ALA A 5 -24.07 10.96 3.47
C ALA A 5 -22.80 10.52 2.71
N ASP A 6 -21.74 10.11 3.42
CA ASP A 6 -20.48 9.65 2.81
C ASP A 6 -20.70 8.38 1.98
N THR A 7 -21.50 7.45 2.49
CA THR A 7 -21.88 6.23 1.80
C THR A 7 -22.71 6.53 0.54
N THR A 8 -23.67 7.46 0.64
CA THR A 8 -24.52 7.85 -0.49
C THR A 8 -23.71 8.50 -1.59
N VAL A 9 -22.84 9.46 -1.26
CA VAL A 9 -21.94 10.12 -2.22
C VAL A 9 -21.01 9.10 -2.89
N THR A 10 -20.45 8.17 -2.12
CA THR A 10 -19.60 7.10 -2.65
C THR A 10 -20.35 6.22 -3.66
N ILE A 11 -21.60 5.86 -3.37
CA ILE A 11 -22.44 5.07 -4.29
C ILE A 11 -22.75 5.87 -5.56
N MET A 12 -23.14 7.13 -5.44
CA MET A 12 -23.42 7.99 -6.60
C MET A 12 -22.19 8.13 -7.50
N LEU A 13 -21.02 8.31 -6.92
CA LEU A 13 -19.76 8.45 -7.67
C LEU A 13 -19.37 7.14 -8.37
N ARG A 14 -19.59 5.98 -7.72
CA ARG A 14 -19.40 4.68 -8.38
C ARG A 14 -20.33 4.52 -9.58
N ILE A 15 -21.62 4.82 -9.43
CA ILE A 15 -22.58 4.71 -10.53
C ILE A 15 -22.18 5.67 -11.67
N ALA A 16 -21.87 6.93 -11.35
CA ALA A 16 -21.49 7.94 -12.32
C ALA A 16 -20.23 7.60 -13.13
N ILE A 17 -19.33 6.77 -12.60
CA ILE A 17 -18.12 6.33 -13.31
C ILE A 17 -18.35 4.99 -14.01
N PHE A 18 -18.82 3.97 -13.29
CA PHE A 18 -18.89 2.61 -13.81
C PHE A 18 -20.00 2.41 -14.84
N VAL A 19 -21.13 3.11 -14.72
CA VAL A 19 -22.23 2.99 -15.69
C VAL A 19 -21.83 3.50 -17.08
N PRO A 20 -21.37 4.75 -17.26
CA PRO A 20 -20.96 5.21 -18.60
C PRO A 20 -19.76 4.44 -19.13
N LEU A 21 -18.84 4.01 -18.26
CA LEU A 21 -17.71 3.17 -18.68
C LEU A 21 -18.19 1.81 -19.23
N GLY A 22 -19.13 1.15 -18.54
CA GLY A 22 -19.73 -0.10 -18.99
C GLY A 22 -20.53 0.07 -20.29
N LEU A 23 -21.29 1.17 -20.42
CA LEU A 23 -22.00 1.50 -21.66
C LEU A 23 -21.04 1.70 -22.83
N LEU A 24 -19.91 2.38 -22.62
CA LEU A 24 -18.91 2.59 -23.66
C LEU A 24 -18.27 1.26 -24.09
N TRP A 25 -18.00 0.37 -23.14
CA TRP A 25 -17.50 -0.98 -23.43
C TRP A 25 -18.50 -1.79 -24.27
N PHE A 26 -19.77 -1.75 -23.89
CA PHE A 26 -20.84 -2.44 -24.62
C PHE A 26 -21.08 -1.84 -26.02
N ALA A 27 -21.00 -0.51 -26.15
CA ALA A 27 -21.12 0.19 -27.41
C ALA A 27 -19.99 -0.20 -28.37
N VAL A 28 -18.75 -0.32 -27.90
CA VAL A 28 -17.61 -0.77 -28.72
C VAL A 28 -17.80 -2.21 -29.20
N ILE A 29 -18.32 -3.10 -28.34
CA ILE A 29 -18.64 -4.47 -28.74
C ILE A 29 -19.71 -4.50 -29.82
N ILE A 30 -20.82 -3.77 -29.62
CA ILE A 30 -21.90 -3.70 -30.61
C ILE A 30 -21.39 -3.10 -31.93
N ASP A 31 -20.61 -2.02 -31.88
CA ASP A 31 -20.02 -1.40 -33.07
C ASP A 31 -19.17 -2.40 -33.86
N LEU A 32 -18.34 -3.17 -33.16
CA LEU A 32 -17.50 -4.21 -33.75
C LEU A 32 -18.32 -5.31 -34.44
N PHE A 33 -19.43 -5.73 -33.82
CA PHE A 33 -20.32 -6.72 -34.43
C PHE A 33 -21.10 -6.17 -35.62
N ARG A 34 -21.55 -4.91 -35.55
CA ARG A 34 -22.33 -4.23 -36.62
C ARG A 34 -21.52 -3.89 -37.87
N ARG A 35 -20.19 -3.82 -37.80
CA ARG A 35 -19.31 -3.61 -38.96
C ARG A 35 -19.36 -4.81 -39.90
N HIS A 36 -20.12 -4.76 -40.99
CA HIS A 36 -20.21 -5.87 -41.98
C HIS A 36 -19.13 -5.79 -43.08
N ASP A 37 -18.31 -4.76 -43.06
CA ASP A 37 -17.27 -4.41 -44.03
C ASP A 37 -15.90 -5.07 -43.75
N LEU A 38 -15.70 -5.59 -42.53
CA LEU A 38 -14.45 -6.21 -42.10
C LEU A 38 -14.57 -7.73 -42.03
N SER A 39 -13.60 -8.43 -42.64
CA SER A 39 -13.49 -9.89 -42.50
C SER A 39 -13.38 -10.28 -41.03
N THR A 40 -13.86 -11.48 -40.68
CA THR A 40 -13.91 -11.99 -39.29
C THR A 40 -12.57 -11.85 -38.55
N PHE A 41 -11.45 -11.97 -39.28
CA PHE A 41 -10.10 -11.80 -38.74
C PHE A 41 -9.79 -10.36 -38.31
N HIS A 42 -10.22 -9.36 -39.09
CA HIS A 42 -10.01 -7.95 -38.74
C HIS A 42 -10.88 -7.50 -37.56
N LYS A 43 -12.08 -8.08 -37.41
CA LYS A 43 -12.91 -7.89 -36.20
C LYS A 43 -12.22 -8.44 -34.97
N ALA A 44 -11.65 -9.65 -35.06
CA ALA A 44 -10.90 -10.25 -33.96
C ALA A 44 -9.68 -9.39 -33.58
N LEU A 45 -8.91 -8.93 -34.56
CA LEU A 45 -7.76 -8.05 -34.33
C LEU A 45 -8.16 -6.74 -33.64
N TRP A 46 -9.24 -6.10 -34.08
CA TRP A 46 -9.76 -4.88 -33.44
C TRP A 46 -10.28 -5.13 -32.03
N ALA A 47 -10.99 -6.25 -31.79
CA ALA A 47 -11.41 -6.63 -30.45
C ALA A 47 -10.21 -6.80 -29.51
N THR A 48 -9.18 -7.50 -29.99
CA THR A 48 -7.93 -7.73 -29.26
C THR A 48 -7.23 -6.40 -28.96
N LEU A 49 -7.20 -5.47 -29.92
CA LEU A 49 -6.58 -4.15 -29.75
C LEU A 49 -7.33 -3.31 -28.71
N VAL A 50 -8.67 -3.29 -28.75
CA VAL A 50 -9.52 -2.63 -27.73
C VAL A 50 -9.28 -3.23 -26.35
N ILE A 51 -9.27 -4.56 -26.24
CA ILE A 51 -9.00 -5.27 -24.98
C ILE A 51 -7.61 -4.91 -24.47
N LEU A 52 -6.57 -4.99 -25.29
CA LEU A 52 -5.20 -4.65 -24.90
C LEU A 52 -5.07 -3.19 -24.48
N THR A 53 -5.66 -2.26 -25.22
CA THR A 53 -5.61 -0.82 -24.91
C THR A 53 -6.26 -0.52 -23.56
N ALA A 54 -7.33 -1.21 -23.20
CA ALA A 54 -7.95 -1.09 -21.87
C ALA A 54 -6.98 -1.49 -20.73
N HIS A 55 -6.03 -2.38 -21.00
CA HIS A 55 -5.04 -2.84 -20.00
C HIS A 55 -3.74 -2.02 -20.03
N VAL A 56 -3.50 -1.20 -21.06
CA VAL A 56 -2.31 -0.34 -21.16
C VAL A 56 -2.22 0.60 -19.94
N GLY A 57 -3.33 1.15 -19.47
CA GLY A 57 -3.35 2.00 -18.27
C GLY A 57 -2.91 1.25 -17.00
N VAL A 58 -3.26 -0.03 -16.87
CA VAL A 58 -2.84 -0.88 -15.75
C VAL A 58 -1.35 -1.18 -15.84
N VAL A 59 -0.85 -1.52 -17.02
CA VAL A 59 0.58 -1.76 -17.25
C VAL A 59 1.39 -0.49 -16.96
N LEU A 60 0.97 0.67 -17.49
CA LEU A 60 1.61 1.95 -17.19
C LEU A 60 1.58 2.28 -15.70
N TYR A 61 0.46 2.02 -15.02
CA TYR A 61 0.39 2.17 -13.57
C TYR A 61 1.44 1.32 -12.87
N PHE A 62 1.57 0.03 -13.21
CA PHE A 62 2.58 -0.83 -12.59
C PHE A 62 4.02 -0.42 -12.92
N VAL A 63 4.28 0.06 -14.15
CA VAL A 63 5.59 0.56 -14.57
C VAL A 63 5.98 1.84 -13.81
N PHE A 64 5.04 2.77 -13.63
CA PHE A 64 5.28 4.03 -12.92
C PHE A 64 5.07 3.94 -11.42
N ARG A 65 4.48 2.84 -10.91
CA ARG A 65 4.24 2.66 -9.49
C ARG A 65 5.60 2.54 -8.77
N PRO A 66 5.90 3.43 -7.81
CA PRO A 66 7.08 3.26 -6.98
C PRO A 66 6.96 1.93 -6.23
N VAL A 67 7.97 1.08 -6.38
CA VAL A 67 8.02 -0.22 -5.70
C VAL A 67 8.07 0.06 -4.20
N PRO A 68 7.10 -0.44 -3.40
CA PRO A 68 7.18 -0.32 -1.95
C PRO A 68 8.49 -0.95 -1.47
N GLN A 69 9.21 -0.29 -0.56
CA GLN A 69 10.43 -0.89 -0.03
C GLN A 69 10.09 -2.26 0.58
N PRO A 70 10.92 -3.29 0.33
CA PRO A 70 10.64 -4.63 0.83
C PRO A 70 10.36 -4.60 2.34
N PRO A 71 9.30 -5.27 2.81
CA PRO A 71 9.05 -5.40 4.25
C PRO A 71 10.26 -6.11 4.87
N GLY A 72 11.08 -5.36 5.59
CA GLY A 72 12.39 -5.83 6.04
C GLY A 72 13.37 -4.72 6.39
N LYS A 73 13.30 -3.57 5.69
CA LYS A 73 14.16 -2.42 6.00
C LYS A 73 13.83 -1.83 7.37
N ASP A 74 12.55 -1.77 7.72
CA ASP A 74 12.11 -1.30 9.04
C ASP A 74 12.42 -2.32 10.14
N LEU A 75 12.36 -3.62 9.82
CA LEU A 75 12.71 -4.69 10.77
C LEU A 75 14.21 -4.68 11.11
N ALA A 76 15.08 -4.41 10.14
CA ALA A 76 16.51 -4.26 10.38
C ALA A 76 16.82 -3.05 11.28
N ILE A 77 16.13 -1.92 11.05
CA ILE A 77 16.26 -0.71 11.90
C ILE A 77 15.73 -0.97 13.31
N SER A 78 14.62 -1.69 13.45
CA SER A 78 14.09 -2.08 14.77
C SER A 78 15.02 -3.04 15.51
N ALA A 79 15.60 -4.03 14.83
CA ALA A 79 16.52 -5.00 15.44
C ALA A 79 17.81 -4.33 15.95
N ASP A 80 18.38 -3.40 15.18
CA ASP A 80 19.58 -2.63 15.55
C ASP A 80 19.32 -1.70 16.74
N ARG A 81 18.15 -1.05 16.77
CA ARG A 81 17.74 -0.24 17.92
C ARG A 81 17.58 -1.09 19.18
N SER A 82 16.93 -2.25 19.07
CA SER A 82 16.72 -3.17 20.20
C SER A 82 18.02 -3.71 20.77
N SER A 83 18.99 -4.09 19.94
CA SER A 83 20.30 -4.58 20.41
C SER A 83 21.09 -3.50 21.17
N THR A 84 21.00 -2.25 20.70
CA THR A 84 21.65 -1.11 21.34
C THR A 84 21.05 -0.80 22.71
N ILE A 85 19.72 -0.85 22.83
CA ILE A 85 19.01 -0.66 24.11
C ILE A 85 19.37 -1.77 25.10
N VAL A 86 19.39 -3.04 24.65
CA VAL A 86 19.75 -4.19 25.50
C VAL A 86 21.18 -4.07 26.03
N THR A 87 22.13 -3.72 25.16
CA THR A 87 23.55 -3.53 25.56
C THR A 87 23.69 -2.41 26.60
N ARG A 88 22.90 -1.34 26.48
CA ARG A 88 22.94 -0.22 27.43
C ARG A 88 22.29 -0.56 28.76
N LEU A 89 21.20 -1.33 28.75
CA LEU A 89 20.56 -1.87 29.96
C LEU A 89 21.49 -2.84 30.71
N GLU A 90 22.24 -3.66 29.98
CA GLU A 90 23.23 -4.57 30.56
C GLU A 90 24.35 -3.81 31.29
N ARG A 91 24.92 -2.78 30.65
CA ARG A 91 25.95 -1.94 31.27
C ARG A 91 25.40 -1.20 32.52
N LEU A 92 24.19 -0.66 32.43
CA LEU A 92 23.52 0.04 33.55
C LEU A 92 23.29 -0.89 34.75
N ARG A 93 22.87 -2.14 34.50
CA ARG A 93 22.69 -3.18 35.52
C ARG A 93 24.01 -3.52 36.21
N ASP A 94 25.09 -3.63 35.45
CA ASP A 94 26.39 -4.04 35.98
C ASP A 94 27.03 -2.94 36.84
N ASP A 95 26.91 -1.67 36.44
CA ASP A 95 27.38 -0.53 37.24
C ASP A 95 26.58 -0.35 38.54
N HIS A 96 25.27 -0.63 38.50
CA HIS A 96 24.44 -0.65 39.69
C HIS A 96 24.84 -1.78 40.66
N ARG A 97 25.06 -3.00 40.16
CA ARG A 97 25.57 -4.12 40.98
C ARG A 97 26.96 -3.85 41.57
N ALA A 98 27.79 -3.09 40.88
CA ALA A 98 29.08 -2.65 41.38
C ALA A 98 28.99 -1.53 42.43
N GLY A 99 27.78 -1.06 42.77
CA GLY A 99 27.55 0.01 43.75
C GLY A 99 27.94 1.40 43.25
N LYS A 100 28.15 1.59 41.95
CA LYS A 100 28.55 2.88 41.37
C LYS A 100 27.39 3.84 41.14
N ILE A 101 26.17 3.30 41.09
CA ILE A 101 24.95 4.05 40.79
C ILE A 101 23.88 3.67 41.84
N PRO A 102 23.28 4.64 42.54
CA PRO A 102 22.23 4.38 43.52
C PRO A 102 20.92 3.92 42.85
N ASP A 103 20.06 3.27 43.63
CA ASP A 103 18.82 2.60 43.16
C ASP A 103 17.84 3.56 42.44
N ASP A 104 17.74 4.79 42.92
CA ASP A 104 16.86 5.83 42.38
C ASP A 104 17.30 6.29 40.98
N GLU A 105 18.60 6.50 40.80
CA GLU A 105 19.20 6.88 39.52
C GLU A 105 19.17 5.73 38.50
N TYR A 106 19.30 4.49 38.98
CA TYR A 106 19.13 3.27 38.16
C TYR A 106 17.70 3.13 37.61
N LEU A 107 16.68 3.31 38.46
CA LEU A 107 15.27 3.19 38.06
C LEU A 107 14.84 4.29 37.08
N ALA A 108 15.31 5.52 37.28
CA ALA A 108 15.06 6.63 36.36
C ALA A 108 15.68 6.34 34.97
N SER A 109 16.95 5.95 34.94
CA SER A 109 17.67 5.63 33.70
C SER A 109 17.06 4.44 32.95
N LYS A 110 16.59 3.41 33.68
CA LYS A 110 15.92 2.24 33.07
C LYS A 110 14.58 2.60 32.45
N ARG A 111 13.80 3.49 33.06
CA ARG A 111 12.50 3.95 32.54
C ARG A 111 12.64 4.78 31.28
N GLU A 112 13.64 5.67 31.26
CA GLU A 112 14.00 6.45 30.07
C GLU A 112 14.39 5.55 28.89
N LEU A 113 15.23 4.53 29.13
CA LEU A 113 15.66 3.58 28.09
C LEU A 113 14.52 2.72 27.54
N LEU A 114 13.48 2.46 28.34
CA LEU A 114 12.30 1.69 27.92
C LEU A 114 11.19 2.56 27.33
N GLY A 115 11.34 3.89 27.33
CA GLY A 115 10.31 4.83 26.86
C GLY A 115 9.06 4.85 27.75
N VAL A 116 9.18 4.41 29.00
CA VAL A 116 8.09 4.38 29.99
C VAL A 116 8.31 5.55 30.95
N SER A 117 8.03 6.76 30.48
CA SER A 117 8.05 7.99 31.31
C SER A 117 6.92 7.94 32.32
#